data_AF-A0A950MG02-F1
#
_entry.id   AF-A0A950MG02-F1
#
_cell.length_a   1.000
_cell.length_b   1.000
_cell.length_c   1.000
_cell.angle_alpha   90.00
_cell.angle_beta   90.00
_cell.angle_gamma   90.00
#
_symmetry.space_group_name_H-M   'P 1'
#
loop_
_entity.id
_entity.type
_entity.pdbx_description
1 polymer ?
#
loop_
_entity_poly.entity_id
_entity_poly.type
_entity_poly.pdbx_seq_one_letter_code
_entity_poly.pdbx_strand_id
1 'polypeptide(L)'
;TNDYAFVWSDTGTLVPGVVVTTGQLLPTTLHGQNMVTFVYDAAVESFKFVDQGDGQGGGRFFIRCNETIVPGMASVGLAQSGAPVRLMPANPQMTYVFEPPMNTYFVGFGQGAERPYVVANTFAPFEKIDWQMNIAKMDATLNADGSWKIEPTHLATAE
;
A
#
# COMPACT_ATOMS: atom_id res chain seq x y z
N THR A 1 1.52 14.07 -3.58
CA THR A 1 0.45 13.29 -4.24
C THR A 1 0.59 11.85 -3.80
N ASN A 2 -0.43 11.25 -3.19
CA ASN A 2 -0.34 9.84 -2.79
C ASN A 2 -0.49 8.98 -4.04
N ASP A 3 0.56 8.21 -4.34
CA ASP A 3 0.62 7.32 -5.50
C ASP A 3 0.00 5.97 -5.14
N TYR A 4 -1.32 5.87 -5.24
CA TYR A 4 -2.06 4.65 -5.00
C TYR A 4 -2.30 3.90 -6.31
N ALA A 5 -2.28 2.57 -6.25
CA ALA A 5 -2.67 1.72 -7.36
C ALA A 5 -3.49 0.52 -6.87
N PHE A 6 -4.48 0.09 -7.66
CA PHE A 6 -5.01 -1.26 -7.55
C PHE A 6 -3.96 -2.25 -8.03
N VAL A 7 -3.85 -3.39 -7.36
CA VAL A 7 -2.88 -4.43 -7.70
C VAL A 7 -3.51 -5.80 -7.66
N TRP A 8 -3.06 -6.69 -8.55
CA TRP A 8 -3.35 -8.11 -8.47
C TRP A 8 -2.09 -8.96 -8.67
N SER A 9 -2.15 -10.21 -8.22
CA SER A 9 -1.11 -11.23 -8.40
C SER A 9 -1.73 -12.60 -8.65
N ASP A 10 -1.07 -13.46 -9.43
CA ASP A 10 -1.41 -14.88 -9.62
C ASP A 10 -1.19 -15.73 -8.35
N THR A 11 -0.78 -15.11 -7.24
CA THR A 11 -0.64 -15.79 -5.96
C THR A 11 -1.99 -15.79 -5.26
N GLY A 12 -2.76 -16.88 -5.36
CA GLY A 12 -4.06 -16.96 -4.68
C GLY A 12 -4.00 -17.32 -3.20
N THR A 13 -2.91 -17.94 -2.72
CA THR A 13 -2.72 -18.22 -1.28
C THR A 13 -1.60 -17.34 -0.73
N LEU A 14 -1.97 -16.39 0.13
CA LEU A 14 -1.02 -15.49 0.77
C LEU A 14 -0.57 -16.10 2.12
N VAL A 15 0.70 -16.45 2.22
CA VAL A 15 1.36 -16.84 3.48
C VAL A 15 2.61 -15.99 3.71
N PRO A 16 3.00 -15.74 4.98
CA PRO A 16 4.21 -14.98 5.28
C PRO A 16 5.45 -15.56 4.59
N GLY A 17 6.26 -14.69 3.95
CA GLY A 17 7.52 -15.06 3.30
C GLY A 17 7.42 -15.41 1.81
N VAL A 18 6.22 -15.45 1.22
CA VAL A 18 6.05 -15.64 -0.23
C VAL A 18 6.37 -14.34 -0.99
N VAL A 19 7.20 -14.45 -2.03
CA VAL A 19 7.43 -13.36 -2.98
C VAL A 19 6.20 -13.23 -3.85
N VAL A 20 5.56 -12.06 -3.82
CA VAL A 20 4.41 -11.74 -4.67
C VAL A 20 4.90 -11.05 -5.93
N THR A 21 4.63 -11.66 -7.09
CA THR A 21 4.80 -11.01 -8.39
C THR A 21 3.48 -10.35 -8.78
N THR A 22 3.52 -9.04 -9.02
CA THR A 22 2.34 -8.27 -9.43
C THR A 22 2.06 -8.45 -10.90
N GLY A 23 0.82 -8.80 -11.26
CA GLY A 23 0.39 -8.91 -12.65
C GLY A 23 0.06 -7.55 -13.27
N GLN A 24 -0.55 -6.65 -12.51
CA GLN A 24 -0.86 -5.28 -12.94
C GLN A 24 -0.86 -4.32 -11.76
N LEU A 25 -0.37 -3.10 -12.00
CA LEU A 25 -0.59 -1.93 -11.17
C LEU A 25 -1.45 -0.95 -11.95
N LEU A 26 -2.65 -0.63 -11.45
CA LEU A 26 -3.57 0.32 -12.06
C LEU A 26 -3.69 1.56 -11.16
N PRO A 27 -3.16 2.73 -11.56
CA PRO A 27 -3.23 3.95 -10.75
C PRO A 27 -4.65 4.30 -10.32
N THR A 28 -4.81 4.77 -9.09
CA THR A 28 -6.10 5.16 -8.50
C THR A 28 -5.92 6.35 -7.54
N THR A 29 -7.01 7.01 -7.16
CA THR A 29 -6.99 8.11 -6.19
C THR A 29 -8.07 7.92 -5.13
N LEU A 30 -7.93 8.55 -3.97
CA LEU A 30 -8.87 8.39 -2.87
C LEU A 30 -10.25 9.05 -3.12
N HIS A 31 -10.30 10.00 -4.05
CA HIS A 31 -11.46 10.85 -4.31
C HIS A 31 -11.89 10.86 -5.79
N GLY A 32 -11.57 9.79 -6.52
CA GLY A 32 -11.95 9.59 -7.91
C GLY A 32 -11.20 8.39 -8.51
N GLN A 33 -11.82 7.67 -9.44
CA GLN A 33 -11.28 6.42 -10.00
C GLN A 33 -10.92 5.39 -8.91
N ASN A 34 -11.65 5.42 -7.79
CA ASN A 34 -11.42 4.63 -6.57
C ASN A 34 -12.20 3.31 -6.56
N MET A 35 -12.76 2.89 -7.69
CA MET A 35 -13.38 1.58 -7.86
C MET A 35 -12.92 0.94 -9.16
N VAL A 36 -12.76 -0.39 -9.14
CA VAL A 36 -12.46 -1.18 -10.34
C VAL A 36 -13.10 -2.56 -10.26
N THR A 37 -13.36 -3.17 -11.42
CA THR A 37 -13.81 -4.56 -11.52
C THR A 37 -12.61 -5.45 -11.87
N PHE A 38 -12.47 -6.56 -11.15
CA PHE A 38 -11.47 -7.59 -11.40
C PHE A 38 -12.14 -8.79 -12.07
N VAL A 39 -11.55 -9.23 -13.19
CA VAL A 39 -12.09 -10.30 -14.03
C VAL A 39 -10.97 -11.25 -14.46
N TYR A 40 -11.34 -12.50 -14.70
CA TYR A 40 -10.56 -13.42 -15.53
C TYR A 40 -11.08 -13.34 -16.97
N ASP A 41 -10.19 -13.09 -17.92
CA ASP A 41 -10.48 -13.09 -19.36
C ASP A 41 -10.04 -14.40 -19.98
N ALA A 42 -11.00 -15.27 -20.27
CA ALA A 42 -10.76 -16.59 -20.85
C ALA A 42 -10.21 -16.53 -22.29
N ALA A 43 -10.36 -15.42 -23.02
CA ALA A 43 -9.87 -15.32 -24.39
C ALA A 43 -8.35 -15.13 -24.46
N VAL A 44 -7.76 -14.52 -23.43
CA VAL A 44 -6.32 -14.29 -23.29
C VAL A 44 -5.71 -15.02 -22.08
N GLU A 45 -6.51 -15.89 -21.45
CA GLU A 45 -6.18 -16.70 -20.29
C GLU A 45 -5.51 -15.91 -19.13
N SER A 46 -5.96 -14.68 -18.89
CA SER A 46 -5.30 -13.77 -17.95
C SER A 46 -6.27 -12.95 -17.12
N PHE A 47 -5.83 -12.55 -15.93
CA PHE A 47 -6.55 -11.63 -15.06
C PHE A 47 -6.34 -10.18 -15.50
N LYS A 48 -7.37 -9.35 -15.32
CA LYS A 48 -7.26 -7.93 -15.61
C LYS A 48 -8.23 -7.09 -14.79
N PHE A 49 -7.86 -5.84 -14.61
CA PHE A 49 -8.76 -4.80 -14.15
C PHE A 49 -9.53 -4.16 -15.32
N VAL A 50 -10.83 -3.97 -15.13
CA VAL A 50 -11.75 -3.32 -16.08
C VAL A 50 -12.69 -2.36 -15.35
N ASP A 51 -13.34 -1.48 -16.12
CA ASP A 51 -14.41 -0.60 -15.64
C ASP A 51 -14.00 0.25 -14.42
N GLN A 52 -12.78 0.83 -14.47
CA GLN A 52 -12.34 1.74 -13.45
C GLN A 52 -13.21 3.01 -13.45
N GLY A 53 -13.68 3.39 -12.27
CA GLY A 53 -14.54 4.55 -12.10
C GLY A 53 -14.69 4.94 -10.65
N ASP A 54 -15.72 5.72 -10.37
CA ASP A 54 -15.97 6.25 -9.03
C ASP A 54 -16.80 5.26 -8.21
N GLY A 55 -16.29 4.89 -7.04
CA GLY A 55 -16.98 4.10 -6.04
C GLY A 55 -17.89 4.95 -5.15
N GLN A 56 -18.88 4.33 -4.52
CA GLN A 56 -19.76 5.02 -3.58
C GLN A 56 -19.01 5.34 -2.27
N GLY A 57 -18.76 6.62 -2.04
CA GLY A 57 -18.09 7.13 -0.84
C GLY A 57 -16.60 7.35 -1.06
N GLY A 58 -16.20 8.62 -1.12
CA GLY A 58 -14.78 9.00 -1.09
C GLY A 58 -14.10 8.53 0.19
N GLY A 59 -12.78 8.37 0.16
CA GLY A 59 -12.02 7.91 1.33
C GLY A 59 -11.77 6.40 1.40
N ARG A 60 -12.25 5.62 0.42
CA ARG A 60 -12.05 4.16 0.34
C ARG A 60 -11.80 3.73 -1.10
N PHE A 61 -11.19 2.56 -1.26
CA PHE A 61 -10.95 1.92 -2.54
C PHE A 61 -11.75 0.62 -2.67
N PHE A 62 -12.27 0.35 -3.85
CA PHE A 62 -13.19 -0.76 -4.10
C PHE A 62 -12.68 -1.64 -5.24
N ILE A 63 -12.58 -2.95 -5.00
CA ILE A 63 -12.31 -3.94 -6.04
C ILE A 63 -13.48 -4.93 -6.08
N ARG A 64 -14.19 -4.98 -7.20
CA ARG A 64 -15.31 -5.91 -7.42
C ARG A 64 -14.84 -7.11 -8.23
N CYS A 65 -14.79 -8.27 -7.62
CA CYS A 65 -14.55 -9.52 -8.34
C CYS A 65 -15.85 -9.97 -8.99
N ASN A 66 -15.85 -10.17 -10.30
CA ASN A 66 -17.01 -10.73 -10.99
C ASN A 66 -17.09 -12.26 -10.77
N GLU A 67 -18.03 -12.90 -11.46
CA GLU A 67 -18.22 -14.36 -11.41
C GLU A 67 -17.15 -15.18 -12.13
N THR A 68 -16.30 -14.57 -12.97
CA THR A 68 -15.26 -15.30 -13.71
C THR A 68 -14.02 -15.61 -12.87
N ILE A 69 -13.95 -15.09 -11.65
CA ILE A 69 -12.83 -15.33 -10.73
C ILE A 69 -12.87 -16.76 -10.20
N VAL A 70 -11.77 -17.48 -10.41
CA VAL A 70 -11.55 -18.81 -9.85
C VAL A 70 -10.92 -18.67 -8.45
N PRO A 71 -11.54 -19.21 -7.38
CA PRO A 71 -10.96 -19.17 -6.03
C PRO A 71 -9.55 -19.76 -5.98
N GLY A 72 -8.65 -19.11 -5.25
CA GLY A 72 -7.29 -19.60 -5.03
C GLY A 72 -6.32 -19.40 -6.20
N MET A 73 -6.74 -18.73 -7.29
CA MET A 73 -5.88 -18.46 -8.45
C MET A 73 -5.25 -17.06 -8.44
N ALA A 74 -5.85 -16.09 -7.73
CA ALA A 74 -5.34 -14.72 -7.71
C ALA A 74 -5.57 -14.06 -6.35
N SER A 75 -4.82 -12.98 -6.10
CA SER A 75 -5.07 -12.03 -5.02
C SER A 75 -5.20 -10.62 -5.56
N VAL A 76 -6.02 -9.79 -4.91
CA VAL A 76 -6.24 -8.39 -5.24
C VAL A 76 -5.97 -7.49 -4.04
N GLY A 77 -5.64 -6.22 -4.29
CA GLY A 77 -5.52 -5.25 -3.21
C GLY A 77 -4.99 -3.90 -3.63
N LEU A 78 -4.28 -3.26 -2.72
CA LEU A 78 -3.73 -1.92 -2.88
C LEU A 78 -2.20 -1.94 -2.88
N ALA A 79 -1.65 -1.09 -3.74
CA ALA A 79 -0.26 -0.71 -3.77
C ALA A 79 -0.12 0.79 -3.47
N GLN A 80 1.01 1.15 -2.89
CA GLN A 80 1.41 2.52 -2.64
C GLN A 80 2.85 2.69 -3.12
N SER A 81 3.12 3.73 -3.91
CA SER A 81 4.45 4.02 -4.47
C SER A 81 5.06 2.82 -5.21
N GLY A 82 4.23 2.13 -6.01
CA GLY A 82 4.63 0.98 -6.82
C GLY A 82 4.77 -0.36 -6.09
N ALA A 83 4.61 -0.40 -4.76
CA ALA A 83 4.72 -1.63 -3.97
C ALA A 83 3.35 -2.08 -3.41
N PRO A 84 2.97 -3.36 -3.52
CA PRO A 84 1.79 -3.90 -2.83
C PRO A 84 1.91 -3.72 -1.31
N VAL A 85 0.90 -3.12 -0.68
CA VAL A 85 0.86 -2.87 0.77
C VAL A 85 -0.22 -3.70 1.46
N ARG A 86 -1.24 -4.15 0.71
CA ARG A 86 -2.27 -5.06 1.20
C ARG A 86 -2.80 -5.91 0.05
N LEU A 87 -2.93 -7.21 0.28
CA LEU A 87 -3.50 -8.16 -0.68
C LEU A 87 -4.47 -9.10 0.05
N MET A 88 -5.49 -9.55 -0.67
CA MET A 88 -6.46 -10.54 -0.21
C MET A 88 -6.71 -11.56 -1.34
N PRO A 89 -6.86 -12.86 -1.02
CA PRO A 89 -7.27 -13.86 -2.00
C PRO A 89 -8.55 -13.43 -2.72
N ALA A 90 -8.53 -13.41 -4.05
CA ALA A 90 -9.69 -13.06 -4.86
C ALA A 90 -10.71 -14.20 -4.84
N ASN A 91 -11.99 -13.85 -4.76
CA ASN A 91 -13.11 -14.79 -4.73
C ASN A 91 -14.23 -14.26 -5.63
N PRO A 92 -14.97 -15.15 -6.31
CA PRO A 92 -16.04 -14.74 -7.23
C PRO A 92 -17.14 -13.98 -6.49
N GLN A 93 -17.69 -12.97 -7.17
CA GLN A 93 -18.81 -12.15 -6.68
C GLN A 93 -18.56 -11.40 -5.36
N MET A 94 -17.29 -11.25 -4.97
CA MET A 94 -16.90 -10.52 -3.76
C MET A 94 -16.54 -9.07 -4.08
N THR A 95 -16.91 -8.14 -3.19
CA THR A 95 -16.40 -6.76 -3.22
C THR A 95 -15.45 -6.54 -2.07
N TYR A 96 -14.21 -6.21 -2.38
CA TYR A 96 -13.19 -5.83 -1.40
C TYR A 96 -13.21 -4.32 -1.22
N VAL A 97 -13.24 -3.90 0.05
CA VAL A 97 -13.17 -2.49 0.43
C VAL A 97 -11.88 -2.29 1.20
N PHE A 98 -11.05 -1.41 0.70
CA PHE A 98 -9.77 -1.07 1.30
C PHE A 98 -9.79 0.37 1.78
N GLU A 99 -9.41 0.56 3.03
CA GLU A 99 -9.05 1.88 3.52
C GLU A 99 -7.67 2.25 2.99
N PRO A 100 -7.39 3.53 2.73
CA PRO A 100 -6.04 3.97 2.44
C PRO A 100 -5.11 3.40 3.52
N PRO A 101 -3.97 2.81 3.13
CA PRO A 101 -2.98 2.35 4.09
C PRO A 101 -2.74 3.47 5.09
N MET A 102 -2.88 3.16 6.38
CA MET A 102 -2.52 4.12 7.40
C MET A 102 -1.04 4.44 7.17
N ASN A 103 -0.78 5.70 6.84
CA ASN A 103 0.53 6.30 6.71
C ASN A 103 1.19 6.36 8.10
N THR A 104 1.43 5.20 8.71
CA THR A 104 2.18 5.10 9.96
C THR A 104 3.64 4.99 9.56
N TYR A 105 4.34 6.10 9.69
CA TYR A 105 5.76 6.14 9.39
C TYR A 105 6.55 5.87 10.66
N PHE A 106 7.63 5.13 10.51
CA PHE A 106 8.60 4.89 11.57
C PHE A 106 9.96 5.32 11.07
N VAL A 107 10.77 5.89 11.97
CA VAL A 107 12.20 6.13 11.74
C VAL A 107 12.97 5.09 12.55
N GLY A 108 14.05 4.55 11.98
CA GLY A 108 14.94 3.63 12.66
C GLY A 108 16.36 3.78 12.15
N PHE A 109 17.33 3.43 13.00
CA PHE A 109 18.76 3.46 12.66
C PHE A 109 19.38 2.08 12.92
N GLY A 110 20.25 1.62 12.01
CA GLY A 110 20.85 0.29 12.06
C GLY A 110 21.77 0.02 10.88
N GLN A 111 22.44 -1.14 10.89
CA GLN A 111 23.37 -1.56 9.85
C GLN A 111 22.74 -2.66 8.97
N GLY A 112 22.93 -2.60 7.65
CA GLY A 112 22.56 -3.69 6.72
C GLY A 112 21.43 -3.41 5.72
N ALA A 113 21.27 -2.16 5.24
CA ALA A 113 20.20 -1.76 4.30
C ALA A 113 20.34 -2.30 2.86
N GLU A 114 20.98 -3.45 2.64
CA GLU A 114 21.19 -4.01 1.28
C GLU A 114 19.98 -4.81 0.75
N ARG A 115 18.87 -4.89 1.48
CA ARG A 115 17.66 -5.60 1.03
C ARG A 115 16.41 -4.74 1.15
N PRO A 116 15.43 -4.88 0.22
CA PRO A 116 14.19 -4.11 0.23
C PRO A 116 13.22 -4.48 1.37
N TYR A 117 13.65 -5.33 2.32
CA TYR A 117 12.87 -5.76 3.46
C TYR A 117 13.54 -5.30 4.74
N VAL A 118 12.88 -4.40 5.46
CA VAL A 118 13.28 -4.01 6.82
C VAL A 118 12.75 -5.07 7.79
N VAL A 119 13.65 -5.85 8.38
CA VAL A 119 13.29 -6.69 9.54
C VAL A 119 13.36 -5.79 10.77
N ALA A 120 12.22 -5.59 11.45
CA ALA A 120 12.09 -4.65 12.57
C ALA A 120 13.12 -4.87 13.70
N ASN A 121 13.63 -6.10 13.82
CA ASN A 121 14.57 -6.51 14.87
C ASN A 121 16.04 -6.11 14.58
N THR A 122 16.33 -5.57 13.39
CA THR A 122 17.67 -5.15 12.96
C THR A 122 17.92 -3.64 13.09
N PHE A 123 16.87 -2.85 13.36
CA PHE A 123 16.91 -1.40 13.41
C PHE A 123 16.27 -0.92 14.72
N ALA A 124 16.95 -1.15 15.84
CA ALA A 124 16.61 -0.56 17.12
C ALA A 124 17.66 0.50 17.46
N PRO A 125 17.25 1.71 17.89
CA PRO A 125 15.89 2.12 18.25
C PRO A 125 15.03 2.54 17.04
N PHE A 126 13.72 2.27 17.09
CA PHE A 126 12.72 2.77 16.14
C PHE A 126 11.69 3.64 16.86
N GLU A 127 11.22 4.70 16.21
CA GLU A 127 10.22 5.63 16.76
C GLU A 127 9.15 5.94 15.72
N LYS A 128 7.89 6.07 16.16
CA LYS A 128 6.78 6.43 15.30
C LYS A 128 6.82 7.93 14.97
N ILE A 129 6.65 8.28 13.71
CA ILE A 129 6.47 9.67 13.29
C ILE A 129 4.96 9.97 13.24
N ASP A 130 4.49 10.77 14.19
CA ASP A 130 3.13 11.31 14.19
C ASP A 130 3.05 12.58 13.36
N TRP A 131 2.59 12.45 12.11
CA TRP A 131 2.41 13.59 11.21
C TRP A 131 1.20 14.43 11.59
N GLN A 132 1.45 15.68 11.96
CA GLN A 132 0.38 16.67 12.14
C GLN A 132 -0.16 17.14 10.80
N MET A 133 -1.44 17.52 10.77
CA MET A 133 -2.09 18.06 9.57
C MET A 133 -1.31 19.30 9.06
N ASN A 134 -1.10 19.38 7.75
CA ASN A 134 -0.34 20.44 7.05
C ASN A 134 1.17 20.51 7.34
N ILE A 135 1.74 19.55 8.07
CA ILE A 135 3.20 19.41 8.20
C ILE A 135 3.69 18.41 7.14
N ALA A 136 4.51 18.89 6.21
CA ALA A 136 5.08 18.08 5.13
C ALA A 136 6.58 17.75 5.33
N LYS A 137 7.20 18.28 6.40
CA LYS A 137 8.61 18.07 6.75
C LYS A 137 8.77 17.89 8.26
N MET A 138 9.58 16.92 8.65
CA MET A 138 9.92 16.59 10.03
C MET A 138 11.43 16.39 10.13
N ASP A 139 12.02 16.83 11.23
CA ASP A 139 13.38 16.51 11.62
C ASP A 139 13.37 15.40 12.66
N ALA A 140 14.18 14.35 12.43
CA ALA A 140 14.36 13.23 13.34
C ALA A 140 15.82 13.20 13.81
N THR A 141 16.04 13.40 15.10
CA THR A 141 17.37 13.37 15.74
C THR A 141 17.48 12.14 16.62
N LEU A 142 18.47 11.28 16.35
CA LEU A 142 18.86 10.20 17.26
C LEU A 142 19.85 10.76 18.28
N ASN A 143 19.47 10.78 19.55
CA ASN A 143 20.31 11.24 20.64
C ASN A 143 21.34 10.15 21.02
N ALA A 144 22.41 10.56 21.71
CA ALA A 144 23.48 9.65 22.15
C ALA A 144 23.00 8.58 23.15
N ASP A 145 21.88 8.81 23.83
CA ASP A 145 21.24 7.85 24.75
C ASP A 145 20.33 6.84 24.02
N GLY A 146 20.22 6.92 22.70
CA GLY A 146 19.37 6.06 21.88
C GLY A 146 17.90 6.49 21.83
N SER A 147 17.53 7.66 22.39
CA SER A 147 16.19 8.21 22.22
C SER A 147 16.06 8.98 20.91
N TRP A 148 14.85 9.01 20.34
CA TRP A 148 14.52 9.83 19.18
C TRP A 148 13.83 11.13 19.61
N LYS A 149 14.26 12.25 19.03
CA LYS A 149 13.52 13.52 19.03
C LYS A 149 12.97 13.75 17.63
N ILE A 150 11.64 13.85 17.50
CA ILE A 150 10.96 14.07 16.23
C ILE A 150 10.13 15.34 16.34
N GLU A 151 10.35 16.31 15.45
CA GLU A 151 9.65 17.59 15.46
C GLU A 151 9.44 18.15 14.05
N PRO A 152 8.38 18.95 13.80
CA PRO A 152 8.21 19.64 12.53
C PRO A 152 9.42 20.52 12.21
N THR A 153 9.87 20.49 10.96
CA THR A 153 10.91 21.42 10.53
C THR A 153 10.35 22.84 10.55
N HIS A 154 10.83 23.66 11.47
CA HIS A 154 10.55 25.09 11.44
C HIS A 154 11.26 25.68 10.22
N LEU A 155 10.49 26.30 9.31
CA LEU A 155 11.08 27.18 8.31
C LEU A 155 11.82 28.27 9.07
N ALA A 156 13.12 28.43 8.79
CA ALA A 156 13.86 29.57 9.29
C ALA A 156 13.09 30.84 8.92
N THR A 157 12.66 31.62 9.91
CA THR A 157 12.22 32.99 9.68
C THR A 157 13.35 33.70 8.97
N ALA A 158 13.10 34.15 7.75
CA ALA A 158 14.02 35.01 7.04
C ALA A 158 14.26 36.26 7.90
N GLU A 159 15.51 36.50 8.27
CA GLU A 159 15.99 37.79 8.78
C GLU A 159 16.04 38.84 7.66
#